data_AF-A0A519XH18-F1
#
_entry.id   AF-A0A519XH18-F1
#
_cell.length_a   1.000
_cell.length_b   1.000
_cell.length_c   1.000
_cell.angle_alpha   90.00
_cell.angle_beta   90.00
_cell.angle_gamma   90.00
#
_symmetry.space_group_name_H-M   'P 1'
#
loop_
_entity.id
_entity.type
_entity.pdbx_description
1 polymer ?
#
loop_
_entity_poly.entity_id
_entity_poly.type
_entity_poly.pdbx_seq_one_letter_code
_entity_poly.pdbx_strand_id
1 'polypeptide(L)'
;RYNVNLNYKYEDTLGRIINFDADYGDFTKRAGNLQTNKYTQSDGLVLSDNLYRSLNAIDIGLRAIKADYTTKLWKGKLETGLKFSSVSADNDSKFLEILPDGEFRDPDRSNRFVYREEISNAYVNYQKAFGKWQLQGGLRVENTKSKGELDEISAVAGNMKVTERNYTNWFPFLSATVKPYVNHNFSLSYSRRIDRPAYQNLNPFIYLLDELSFWQGNPFLAPQLSHRMLLQYVYKIYLPVR
;
A
#
# COMPACT_ATOMS: atom_id res chain seq x y z
N ARG A 1 16.97 7.37 -1.25
CA ARG A 1 15.50 7.56 -1.28
C ARG A 1 15.23 8.98 -1.72
N TYR A 2 14.44 9.17 -2.77
CA TYR A 2 14.01 10.47 -3.27
C TYR A 2 12.48 10.53 -3.26
N ASN A 3 11.91 11.67 -2.91
CA ASN A 3 10.49 11.92 -3.09
C ASN A 3 10.32 13.35 -3.58
N VAL A 4 9.49 13.53 -4.61
CA VAL A 4 9.13 14.81 -5.20
C VAL A 4 7.61 14.89 -5.21
N ASN A 5 7.08 15.99 -4.71
CA ASN A 5 5.66 16.31 -4.78
C ASN A 5 5.52 17.67 -5.46
N LEU A 6 4.59 17.76 -6.41
CA LEU A 6 4.16 18.99 -7.05
C LEU A 6 2.67 19.16 -6.75
N ASN A 7 2.30 20.29 -6.17
CA ASN A 7 0.91 20.68 -5.97
C ASN A 7 0.64 22.01 -6.67
N TYR A 8 -0.49 22.10 -7.38
CA TYR A 8 -1.01 23.34 -7.93
C TYR A 8 -2.48 23.48 -7.58
N LYS A 9 -2.82 24.53 -6.83
CA LYS A 9 -4.18 24.88 -6.47
C LYS A 9 -4.57 26.22 -7.09
N TYR A 10 -5.65 26.22 -7.84
CA TYR A 10 -6.31 27.42 -8.36
C TYR A 10 -7.68 27.59 -7.68
N GLU A 11 -8.02 28.82 -7.32
CA GLU A 11 -9.30 29.19 -6.72
C GLU A 11 -9.83 30.46 -7.40
N ASP A 12 -11.05 30.40 -7.93
CA ASP A 12 -11.69 31.54 -8.58
C ASP A 12 -12.56 32.36 -7.61
N THR A 13 -13.04 33.52 -8.05
CA THR A 13 -13.90 34.41 -7.26
C THR A 13 -15.29 33.83 -6.99
N LEU A 14 -15.70 32.78 -7.72
CA LEU A 14 -16.97 32.08 -7.53
C LEU A 14 -16.86 30.96 -6.48
N GLY A 15 -15.66 30.72 -5.93
CA GLY A 15 -15.38 29.67 -4.97
C GLY A 15 -15.24 28.29 -5.60
N ARG A 16 -14.89 28.23 -6.90
CA ARG A 16 -14.48 27.00 -7.57
C ARG A 16 -13.00 26.79 -7.32
N ILE A 17 -12.64 25.56 -6.97
CA ILE A 17 -11.25 25.19 -6.70
C ILE A 17 -10.88 24.05 -7.64
N ILE A 18 -9.76 24.20 -8.34
CA ILE A 18 -9.11 23.13 -9.08
C ILE A 18 -7.79 22.84 -8.38
N ASN A 19 -7.54 21.58 -8.09
CA ASN A 19 -6.31 21.14 -7.43
C ASN A 19 -5.68 20.00 -8.25
N PHE A 20 -4.41 20.14 -8.58
CA PHE A 20 -3.61 19.11 -9.22
C PHE A 20 -2.47 18.71 -8.31
N ASP A 21 -2.27 17.41 -8.13
CA ASP A 21 -1.13 16.85 -7.41
C ASP A 21 -0.40 15.85 -8.30
N ALA A 22 0.92 15.85 -8.23
CA ALA A 22 1.77 14.82 -8.78
C ALA A 22 2.83 14.40 -7.74
N ASP A 23 2.90 13.11 -7.49
CA ASP A 23 3.86 12.48 -6.59
C ASP A 23 4.79 11.56 -7.37
N TYR A 24 6.07 11.64 -7.06
CA TYR A 24 7.09 10.71 -7.50
C TYR A 24 7.94 10.30 -6.32
N GLY A 25 8.14 9.00 -6.13
CA GLY A 25 8.98 8.45 -5.08
C GLY A 25 9.85 7.34 -5.62
N ASP A 26 11.09 7.30 -5.18
CA ASP A 26 12.04 6.26 -5.52
C ASP A 26 12.81 5.82 -4.26
N PHE A 27 12.80 4.51 -4.03
CA PHE A 27 13.41 3.89 -2.86
C PHE A 27 14.25 2.69 -3.28
N THR A 28 15.55 2.88 -3.23
CA THR A 28 16.55 1.82 -3.34
C THR A 28 17.02 1.43 -1.94
N LYS A 29 17.00 0.14 -1.66
CA LYS A 29 17.69 -0.49 -0.52
C LYS A 29 18.64 -1.56 -1.07
N ARG A 30 19.85 -1.59 -0.54
CA ARG A 30 20.81 -2.67 -0.74
C ARG A 30 21.20 -3.18 0.64
N ALA A 31 21.25 -4.49 0.80
CA ALA A 31 21.69 -5.13 2.03
C ALA A 31 22.57 -6.32 1.66
N GLY A 32 23.68 -6.46 2.36
CA GLY A 32 24.59 -7.59 2.23
C GLY A 32 24.86 -8.18 3.60
N ASN A 33 24.93 -9.49 3.69
CA ASN A 33 25.33 -10.18 4.91
C ASN A 33 26.25 -11.35 4.57
N LEU A 34 27.35 -11.44 5.31
CA LEU A 34 28.26 -12.57 5.26
C LEU A 34 27.92 -13.52 6.41
N GLN A 35 27.72 -14.79 6.11
CA GLN A 35 27.29 -15.83 7.04
C GLN A 35 28.37 -16.89 7.11
N THR A 36 29.16 -16.83 8.19
CA THR A 36 30.14 -17.87 8.54
C THR A 36 29.43 -18.96 9.32
N ASN A 37 29.24 -20.12 8.72
CA ASN A 37 28.56 -21.26 9.34
C ASN A 37 29.57 -22.37 9.61
N LYS A 38 30.02 -22.46 10.86
CA LYS A 38 31.01 -23.45 11.29
C LYS A 38 30.38 -24.40 12.32
N TYR A 39 30.37 -25.68 11.99
CA TYR A 39 29.84 -26.74 12.84
C TYR A 39 31.00 -27.54 13.41
N THR A 40 31.06 -27.68 14.73
CA THR A 40 32.12 -28.40 15.44
C THR A 40 31.54 -29.43 16.40
N GLN A 41 32.20 -30.58 16.52
CA GLN A 41 31.93 -31.52 17.60
C GLN A 41 32.48 -31.01 18.94
N SER A 42 32.09 -31.66 20.05
CA SER A 42 32.55 -31.32 21.40
C SER A 42 34.05 -31.49 21.62
N ASP A 43 34.72 -32.28 20.79
CA ASP A 43 36.18 -32.48 20.78
C ASP A 43 36.94 -31.43 19.94
N GLY A 44 36.22 -30.51 19.28
CA GLY A 44 36.78 -29.47 18.42
C GLY A 44 36.96 -29.87 16.95
N LEU A 45 36.59 -31.10 16.55
CA LEU A 45 36.61 -31.50 15.14
C LEU A 45 35.61 -30.66 14.34
N VAL A 46 36.07 -30.03 13.26
CA VAL A 46 35.21 -29.26 12.34
C VAL A 46 34.49 -30.23 11.40
N LEU A 47 33.16 -30.24 11.47
CA LEU A 47 32.29 -31.05 10.62
C LEU A 47 31.99 -30.37 9.28
N SER A 48 31.83 -29.05 9.30
CA SER A 48 31.57 -28.22 8.13
C SER A 48 31.96 -26.77 8.44
N ASP A 49 32.52 -26.08 7.45
CA ASP A 49 32.92 -24.68 7.52
C ASP A 49 32.50 -24.02 6.21
N ASN A 50 31.26 -23.54 6.18
CA ASN A 50 30.65 -22.96 4.99
C ASN A 50 30.62 -21.44 5.12
N LEU A 51 30.95 -20.75 4.03
CA LEU A 51 30.86 -19.30 3.96
C LEU A 51 29.82 -18.92 2.92
N TYR A 52 28.75 -18.26 3.35
CA TYR A 52 27.71 -17.78 2.46
C TYR A 52 27.63 -16.26 2.47
N ARG A 53 27.15 -15.69 1.36
CA ARG A 53 26.83 -14.28 1.24
C ARG A 53 25.40 -14.12 0.74
N SER A 54 24.60 -13.36 1.46
CA SER A 54 23.30 -12.90 0.99
C SER A 54 23.41 -11.46 0.51
N LEU A 55 22.94 -11.18 -0.70
CA LEU A 55 22.84 -9.85 -1.29
C LEU A 55 21.38 -9.60 -1.66
N ASN A 56 20.77 -8.59 -1.05
CA ASN A 56 19.39 -8.21 -1.28
C ASN A 56 19.35 -6.80 -1.87
N ALA A 57 18.70 -6.65 -3.02
CA ALA A 57 18.48 -5.38 -3.68
C ALA A 57 16.98 -5.16 -3.87
N ILE A 58 16.47 -4.07 -3.31
CA ILE A 58 15.06 -3.68 -3.42
C ILE A 58 15.02 -2.30 -4.07
N ASP A 59 14.29 -2.18 -5.17
CA ASP A 59 13.97 -0.92 -5.83
C ASP A 59 12.47 -0.73 -5.90
N ILE A 60 11.98 0.38 -5.32
CA ILE A 60 10.56 0.72 -5.27
C ILE A 60 10.34 2.07 -5.93
N GLY A 61 9.59 2.06 -7.01
CA GLY A 61 9.08 3.26 -7.70
C GLY A 61 7.62 3.51 -7.34
N LEU A 62 7.31 4.76 -7.01
CA LEU A 62 5.97 5.23 -6.66
C LEU A 62 5.64 6.43 -7.54
N ARG A 63 4.47 6.41 -8.17
CA ARG A 63 3.98 7.52 -8.99
C ARG A 63 2.51 7.75 -8.72
N ALA A 64 2.08 8.98 -8.54
CA ALA A 64 0.67 9.30 -8.48
C ALA A 64 0.38 10.63 -9.14
N ILE A 65 -0.79 10.74 -9.78
CA ILE A 65 -1.34 12.00 -10.25
C ILE A 65 -2.80 12.10 -9.80
N LYS A 66 -3.23 13.29 -9.42
CA LYS A 66 -4.57 13.56 -8.93
C LYS A 66 -5.06 14.90 -9.45
N ALA A 67 -6.33 14.95 -9.79
CA ALA A 67 -7.03 16.16 -10.16
C ALA A 67 -8.35 16.21 -9.39
N ASP A 68 -8.55 17.27 -8.62
CA ASP A 68 -9.77 17.52 -7.87
C ASP A 68 -10.42 18.82 -8.34
N TYR A 69 -11.75 18.80 -8.38
CA TYR A 69 -12.58 19.97 -8.66
C TYR A 69 -13.61 20.11 -7.56
N THR A 70 -13.68 21.30 -6.98
CA THR A 70 -14.65 21.66 -5.95
C THR A 70 -15.46 22.86 -6.43
N THR A 71 -16.78 22.83 -6.25
CA THR A 71 -17.65 23.95 -6.56
C THR A 71 -18.85 24.02 -5.65
N LYS A 72 -19.47 25.20 -5.56
CA LYS A 72 -20.78 25.35 -4.93
C LYS A 72 -21.85 24.95 -5.94
N LEU A 73 -22.70 23.99 -5.58
CA LEU A 73 -23.82 23.53 -6.40
C LEU A 73 -25.05 23.31 -5.53
N TRP A 74 -26.22 23.84 -5.92
CA TRP A 74 -27.51 23.67 -5.23
C TRP A 74 -27.50 23.90 -3.70
N LYS A 75 -26.81 24.97 -3.26
CA LYS A 75 -26.58 25.35 -1.85
C LYS A 75 -25.73 24.33 -1.07
N GLY A 76 -25.09 23.40 -1.76
CA GLY A 76 -24.09 22.48 -1.22
C GLY A 76 -22.72 22.69 -1.87
N LYS A 77 -21.78 21.85 -1.44
CA LYS A 77 -20.43 21.72 -1.98
C LYS A 77 -20.34 20.41 -2.74
N LEU A 78 -20.06 20.49 -4.03
CA LEU A 78 -19.74 19.34 -4.87
C LEU A 78 -18.22 19.24 -5.00
N GLU A 79 -17.71 18.04 -4.80
CA GLU A 79 -16.31 17.67 -5.02
C GLU A 79 -16.27 16.48 -5.96
N THR A 80 -15.51 16.58 -7.03
CA THR A 80 -15.23 15.47 -7.94
C THR A 80 -13.74 15.34 -8.13
N GLY A 81 -13.25 14.14 -8.38
CA GLY A 81 -11.83 13.98 -8.65
C GLY A 81 -11.48 12.69 -9.34
N LEU A 82 -10.30 12.70 -9.93
CA LEU A 82 -9.66 11.56 -10.58
C LEU A 82 -8.29 11.36 -9.96
N LYS A 83 -7.89 10.12 -9.77
CA LYS A 83 -6.54 9.77 -9.33
C LYS A 83 -6.06 8.52 -10.03
N PHE A 84 -4.80 8.58 -10.48
CA PHE A 84 -4.05 7.42 -10.94
C PHE A 84 -2.82 7.25 -10.04
N SER A 85 -2.50 6.02 -9.68
CA SER A 85 -1.26 5.71 -8.98
C SER A 85 -0.66 4.40 -9.48
N SER A 86 0.66 4.35 -9.55
CA SER A 86 1.43 3.17 -9.92
C SER A 86 2.52 2.93 -8.90
N VAL A 87 2.66 1.67 -8.48
CA VAL A 87 3.75 1.19 -7.63
C VAL A 87 4.45 0.07 -8.37
N SER A 88 5.78 0.13 -8.45
CA SER A 88 6.62 -0.95 -8.94
C SER A 88 7.64 -1.31 -7.86
N ALA A 89 7.74 -2.58 -7.50
CA ALA A 89 8.72 -3.09 -6.56
C ALA A 89 9.50 -4.23 -7.24
N ASP A 90 10.81 -4.06 -7.35
CA ASP A 90 11.75 -5.05 -7.86
C ASP A 90 12.63 -5.50 -6.68
N ASN A 91 12.58 -6.78 -6.34
CA ASN A 91 13.37 -7.34 -5.26
C ASN A 91 14.20 -8.49 -5.80
N ASP A 92 15.51 -8.28 -5.88
CA ASP A 92 16.51 -9.26 -6.30
C ASP A 92 17.28 -9.74 -5.06
N SER A 93 17.08 -11.01 -4.70
CA SER A 93 17.76 -11.67 -3.61
C SER A 93 18.69 -12.73 -4.16
N LYS A 94 19.98 -12.59 -3.85
CA LYS A 94 21.04 -13.52 -4.24
C LYS A 94 21.63 -14.16 -3.00
N PHE A 95 21.66 -15.47 -3.00
CA PHE A 95 22.38 -16.29 -2.05
C PHE A 95 23.56 -16.92 -2.75
N LEU A 96 24.76 -16.65 -2.25
CA LEU A 96 26.02 -17.05 -2.86
C LEU A 96 26.78 -17.93 -1.88
N GLU A 97 27.31 -19.05 -2.36
CA GLU A 97 28.32 -19.84 -1.68
C GLU A 97 29.70 -19.30 -2.04
N ILE A 98 30.54 -19.05 -1.04
CA ILE A 98 31.91 -18.58 -1.23
C ILE A 98 32.86 -19.77 -1.07
N LEU A 99 33.49 -20.14 -2.17
CA LEU A 99 34.53 -21.16 -2.24
C LEU A 99 35.89 -20.48 -2.58
N PRO A 100 37.02 -21.18 -2.41
CA PRO A 100 38.34 -20.61 -2.71
C PRO A 100 38.53 -20.13 -4.15
N ASP A 101 37.77 -20.68 -5.11
CA ASP A 101 37.80 -20.38 -6.54
C ASP A 101 36.76 -19.35 -6.99
N GLY A 102 35.84 -18.91 -6.11
CA GLY A 102 34.89 -17.84 -6.43
C GLY A 102 33.60 -17.85 -5.60
N GLU A 103 32.67 -16.97 -6.00
CA GLU A 103 31.31 -16.92 -5.45
C GLU A 103 30.32 -17.57 -6.42
N PHE A 104 29.56 -18.56 -5.96
CA PHE A 104 28.63 -19.34 -6.76
C PHE A 104 27.19 -19.05 -6.33
N ARG A 105 26.34 -18.63 -7.28
CA ARG A 105 24.91 -18.40 -7.00
C ARG A 105 24.22 -19.72 -6.76
N ASP A 106 23.52 -19.81 -5.64
CA ASP A 106 22.59 -20.89 -5.37
C ASP A 106 21.22 -20.55 -5.98
N PRO A 107 20.78 -21.24 -7.05
CA PRO A 107 19.51 -20.95 -7.72
C PRO A 107 18.28 -21.29 -6.87
N ASP A 108 18.40 -22.23 -5.92
CA ASP A 108 17.30 -22.65 -5.05
C ASP A 108 17.09 -21.65 -3.91
N ARG A 109 18.13 -20.88 -3.55
CA ARG A 109 18.11 -19.83 -2.52
C ARG A 109 18.15 -18.40 -3.07
N SER A 110 18.19 -18.22 -4.38
CA SER A 110 18.23 -16.90 -5.04
C SER A 110 17.04 -16.68 -5.96
N ASN A 111 16.35 -15.55 -5.85
CA ASN A 111 15.23 -15.24 -6.73
C ASN A 111 15.03 -13.72 -6.87
N ARG A 112 14.36 -13.33 -7.96
CA ARG A 112 13.90 -11.96 -8.19
C ARG A 112 12.38 -11.94 -8.30
N PHE A 113 11.74 -11.06 -7.54
CA PHE A 113 10.30 -10.85 -7.57
C PHE A 113 9.96 -9.41 -7.97
N VAL A 114 9.36 -9.26 -9.15
CA VAL A 114 8.92 -7.98 -9.69
C VAL A 114 7.41 -7.86 -9.52
N TYR A 115 6.96 -6.84 -8.82
CA TYR A 115 5.55 -6.54 -8.63
C TYR A 115 5.20 -5.15 -9.17
N ARG A 116 4.10 -5.04 -9.88
CA ARG A 116 3.52 -3.79 -10.37
C ARG A 116 2.05 -3.72 -9.98
N GLU A 117 1.63 -2.61 -9.39
CA GLU A 117 0.22 -2.29 -9.12
C GLU A 117 -0.13 -0.94 -9.70
N GLU A 118 -1.24 -0.88 -10.42
CA GLU A 118 -1.83 0.34 -10.98
C GLU A 118 -3.26 0.48 -10.48
N ILE A 119 -3.59 1.66 -9.98
CA ILE A 119 -4.89 1.98 -9.42
C ILE A 119 -5.41 3.24 -10.11
N SER A 120 -6.54 3.10 -10.81
CA SER A 120 -7.29 4.22 -11.38
C SER A 120 -8.57 4.40 -10.58
N ASN A 121 -8.84 5.62 -10.11
CA ASN A 121 -10.10 5.91 -9.41
C ASN A 121 -10.70 7.25 -9.79
N ALA A 122 -12.02 7.31 -9.66
CA ALA A 122 -12.83 8.49 -9.82
C ALA A 122 -13.78 8.60 -8.63
N TYR A 123 -14.06 9.81 -8.19
CA TYR A 123 -15.01 10.04 -7.11
C TYR A 123 -15.88 11.26 -7.33
N VAL A 124 -17.05 11.20 -6.69
CA VAL A 124 -17.96 12.33 -6.48
C VAL A 124 -18.37 12.35 -5.03
N ASN A 125 -18.40 13.54 -4.42
CA ASN A 125 -18.81 13.77 -3.06
C ASN A 125 -19.63 15.06 -3.03
N TYR A 126 -20.75 15.02 -2.31
CA TYR A 126 -21.66 16.15 -2.18
C TYR A 126 -22.00 16.37 -0.72
N GLN A 127 -21.83 17.60 -0.26
CA GLN A 127 -22.08 18.02 1.10
C GLN A 127 -23.09 19.17 1.12
N LYS A 128 -24.15 19.05 1.91
CA LYS A 128 -25.19 20.08 2.01
C LYS A 128 -25.72 20.23 3.43
N ALA A 129 -25.82 21.48 3.87
CA ALA A 129 -26.58 21.83 5.07
C ALA A 129 -28.06 22.00 4.71
N PHE A 130 -28.94 21.42 5.54
CA PHE A 130 -30.38 21.55 5.43
C PHE A 130 -31.01 21.71 6.82
N GLY A 131 -31.34 22.96 7.18
CA GLY A 131 -31.79 23.29 8.53
C GLY A 131 -30.74 22.92 9.58
N LYS A 132 -31.09 22.03 10.52
CA LYS A 132 -30.18 21.52 11.56
C LYS A 132 -29.32 20.34 11.10
N TRP A 133 -29.54 19.85 9.88
CA TRP A 133 -28.83 18.70 9.32
C TRP A 133 -27.64 19.14 8.48
N GLN A 134 -26.56 18.40 8.62
CA GLN A 134 -25.41 18.39 7.74
C GLN A 134 -25.33 17.02 7.09
N LEU A 135 -25.64 16.96 5.80
CA LEU A 135 -25.62 15.73 5.02
C LEU A 135 -24.38 15.71 4.14
N GLN A 136 -23.79 14.53 3.98
CA GLN A 136 -22.72 14.29 3.02
C GLN A 136 -22.87 12.89 2.43
N GLY A 137 -22.78 12.80 1.12
CA GLY A 137 -22.83 11.54 0.40
C GLY A 137 -21.83 11.54 -0.75
N GLY A 138 -21.21 10.39 -0.99
CA GLY A 138 -20.24 10.25 -2.06
C GLY A 138 -20.10 8.82 -2.53
N LEU A 139 -19.51 8.69 -3.71
CA LEU A 139 -19.20 7.41 -4.32
C LEU A 139 -17.83 7.52 -4.99
N ARG A 140 -16.99 6.53 -4.74
CA ARG A 140 -15.73 6.35 -5.44
C ARG A 140 -15.71 5.00 -6.15
N VAL A 141 -15.21 4.98 -7.36
CA VAL A 141 -14.97 3.76 -8.14
C VAL A 141 -13.47 3.60 -8.33
N GLU A 142 -12.96 2.40 -8.15
CA GLU A 142 -11.54 2.10 -8.25
C GLU A 142 -11.36 0.83 -9.08
N ASN A 143 -10.56 0.91 -10.15
CA ASN A 143 -10.04 -0.25 -10.85
C ASN A 143 -8.59 -0.47 -10.41
N THR A 144 -8.25 -1.71 -10.08
CA THR A 144 -6.89 -2.12 -9.72
C THR A 144 -6.43 -3.18 -10.70
N LYS A 145 -5.23 -2.99 -11.25
CA LYS A 145 -4.49 -3.98 -12.03
C LYS A 145 -3.19 -4.26 -11.31
N SER A 146 -2.89 -5.52 -11.05
CA SER A 146 -1.60 -5.89 -10.44
C SER A 146 -1.01 -7.11 -11.10
N LYS A 147 0.32 -7.14 -11.23
CA LYS A 147 1.10 -8.26 -11.76
C LYS A 147 2.31 -8.50 -10.87
N GLY A 148 2.48 -9.74 -10.43
CA GLY A 148 3.70 -10.22 -9.77
C GLY A 148 4.39 -11.26 -10.66
N GLU A 149 5.70 -11.15 -10.83
CA GLU A 149 6.53 -12.03 -11.65
C GLU A 149 7.73 -12.52 -10.85
N LEU A 150 8.01 -13.82 -10.91
CA LEU A 150 9.15 -14.50 -10.30
C LEU A 150 10.08 -15.01 -11.40
N ASP A 151 11.39 -14.83 -11.23
CA ASP A 151 12.38 -15.41 -12.14
C ASP A 151 12.47 -16.94 -11.93
N GLU A 152 12.42 -17.40 -10.67
CA GLU A 152 12.51 -18.82 -10.28
C GLU A 152 11.25 -19.33 -9.57
N ILE A 153 11.01 -20.65 -9.67
CA ILE A 153 9.89 -21.35 -9.05
C ILE A 153 10.03 -21.28 -7.53
N SER A 154 8.95 -20.93 -6.82
CA SER A 154 8.89 -20.94 -5.35
C SER A 154 7.94 -22.05 -4.89
N ALA A 155 8.27 -22.74 -3.79
CA ALA A 155 7.45 -23.83 -3.24
C ALA A 155 5.98 -23.43 -3.01
N VAL A 156 5.70 -22.17 -2.66
CA VAL A 156 4.34 -21.64 -2.43
C VAL A 156 3.66 -21.17 -3.71
N ALA A 157 4.42 -20.66 -4.68
CA ALA A 157 3.89 -20.29 -5.99
C ALA A 157 3.70 -21.52 -6.91
N GLY A 158 4.29 -22.66 -6.55
CA GLY A 158 4.41 -23.82 -7.44
C GLY A 158 5.04 -23.40 -8.77
N ASN A 159 4.56 -23.98 -9.88
CA ASN A 159 5.03 -23.64 -11.23
C ASN A 159 4.55 -22.25 -11.73
N MET A 160 3.78 -21.49 -10.95
CA MET A 160 3.31 -20.16 -11.38
C MET A 160 4.38 -19.10 -11.14
N LYS A 161 5.05 -18.73 -12.23
CA LYS A 161 5.97 -17.58 -12.25
C LYS A 161 5.25 -16.23 -12.32
N VAL A 162 3.97 -16.19 -12.66
CA VAL A 162 3.22 -14.95 -12.86
C VAL A 162 1.87 -15.01 -12.14
N THR A 163 1.54 -13.97 -11.37
CA THR A 163 0.23 -13.77 -10.75
C THR A 163 -0.35 -12.43 -11.18
N GLU A 164 -1.53 -12.46 -11.83
CA GLU A 164 -2.22 -11.26 -12.31
C GLU A 164 -3.57 -11.07 -11.62
N ARG A 165 -3.97 -9.81 -11.43
CA ARG A 165 -5.29 -9.45 -10.89
C ARG A 165 -5.80 -8.21 -11.60
N ASN A 166 -7.11 -8.21 -11.87
CA ASN A 166 -7.84 -7.06 -12.37
C ASN A 166 -9.24 -7.05 -11.75
N TYR A 167 -9.56 -6.02 -10.98
CA TYR A 167 -10.87 -5.90 -10.35
C TYR A 167 -11.30 -4.45 -10.19
N THR A 168 -12.62 -4.25 -10.16
CA THR A 168 -13.25 -2.93 -9.95
C THR A 168 -14.12 -2.97 -8.72
N ASN A 169 -13.94 -1.99 -7.82
CA ASN A 169 -14.69 -1.87 -6.58
C ASN A 169 -15.37 -0.51 -6.45
N TRP A 170 -16.51 -0.51 -5.75
CA TRP A 170 -17.33 0.67 -5.47
C TRP A 170 -17.27 0.99 -3.97
N PHE A 171 -17.01 2.24 -3.64
CA PHE A 171 -16.82 2.73 -2.27
C PHE A 171 -17.83 3.85 -1.97
N PRO A 172 -19.07 3.48 -1.57
CA PRO A 172 -20.04 4.46 -1.11
C PRO A 172 -19.64 5.03 0.25
N PHE A 173 -19.98 6.30 0.45
CA PHE A 173 -19.88 7.02 1.71
C PHE A 173 -21.18 7.80 1.96
N LEU A 174 -21.74 7.67 3.16
CA LEU A 174 -22.90 8.43 3.59
C LEU A 174 -22.66 8.91 5.02
N SER A 175 -22.99 10.16 5.31
CA SER A 175 -23.04 10.67 6.66
C SER A 175 -24.15 11.70 6.84
N ALA A 176 -24.77 11.66 8.01
CA ALA A 176 -25.77 12.62 8.44
C ALA A 176 -25.40 13.05 9.85
N THR A 177 -25.28 14.36 10.05
CA THR A 177 -25.07 14.96 11.36
C THR A 177 -26.22 15.92 11.65
N VAL A 178 -26.78 15.87 12.85
CA VAL A 178 -27.85 16.78 13.29
C VAL A 178 -27.50 17.41 14.62
N LYS A 179 -27.75 18.72 14.70
CA LYS A 179 -27.65 19.50 15.94
C LYS A 179 -29.05 19.92 16.38
N PRO A 180 -29.83 19.02 17.02
CA PRO A 180 -31.21 19.34 17.40
C PRO A 180 -31.29 20.50 18.40
N TYR A 181 -30.28 20.62 19.27
CA TYR A 181 -30.15 21.64 20.30
C TYR A 181 -28.68 22.11 20.41
N VAL A 182 -28.44 23.27 21.03
CA VAL A 182 -27.11 23.94 21.11
C VAL A 182 -25.99 23.01 21.62
N ASN A 183 -26.30 22.07 22.51
CA ASN A 183 -25.31 21.21 23.16
C ASN A 183 -25.33 19.75 22.71
N HIS A 184 -26.15 19.40 21.71
CA HIS A 184 -26.34 18.02 21.27
C HIS A 184 -25.94 17.89 19.81
N ASN A 185 -25.04 16.96 19.53
CA ASN A 185 -24.64 16.62 18.17
C ASN A 185 -24.73 15.12 17.98
N PHE A 186 -25.57 14.67 17.05
CA PHE A 186 -25.70 13.28 16.66
C PHE A 186 -25.16 13.11 15.26
N SER A 187 -24.31 12.11 15.05
CA SER A 187 -23.71 11.79 13.76
C SER A 187 -23.86 10.31 13.49
N LEU A 188 -24.40 9.98 12.32
CA LEU A 188 -24.43 8.62 11.79
C LEU A 188 -23.63 8.62 10.48
N SER A 189 -22.77 7.62 10.30
CA SER A 189 -22.00 7.46 9.07
C SER A 189 -21.85 6.00 8.66
N TYR A 190 -21.73 5.81 7.36
CA TYR A 190 -21.45 4.55 6.71
C TYR A 190 -20.35 4.74 5.67
N SER A 191 -19.41 3.80 5.60
CA SER A 191 -18.37 3.78 4.57
C SER A 191 -17.95 2.36 4.23
N ARG A 192 -17.59 2.12 2.97
CA ARG A 192 -16.85 0.92 2.56
C ARG A 192 -15.39 1.28 2.33
N ARG A 193 -14.47 0.41 2.75
CA ARG A 193 -13.01 0.58 2.61
C ARG A 193 -12.37 -0.69 2.04
N ILE A 194 -11.18 -0.53 1.47
CA ILE A 194 -10.35 -1.62 0.96
C ILE A 194 -8.98 -1.54 1.64
N ASP A 195 -8.51 -2.66 2.17
CA ASP A 195 -7.17 -2.84 2.72
C ASP A 195 -6.41 -3.84 1.83
N ARG A 196 -5.26 -3.41 1.32
CA ARG A 196 -4.42 -4.21 0.42
C ARG A 196 -3.29 -4.87 1.20
N PRO A 197 -2.97 -6.15 0.93
CA PRO A 197 -1.74 -6.74 1.44
C PRO A 197 -0.55 -5.88 1.02
N ALA A 198 0.36 -5.61 1.95
CA ALA A 198 1.63 -4.98 1.62
C ALA A 198 2.40 -5.88 0.65
N TYR A 199 3.26 -5.28 -0.19
CA TYR A 199 4.12 -6.02 -1.13
C TYR A 199 4.87 -7.17 -0.45
N GLN A 200 5.39 -6.94 0.76
CA GLN A 200 6.06 -7.96 1.55
C GLN A 200 5.15 -9.18 1.73
N ASN A 201 3.90 -9.00 2.15
CA ASN A 201 2.97 -10.11 2.33
C ASN A 201 2.66 -10.87 1.04
N LEU A 202 2.90 -10.28 -0.13
CA LEU A 202 2.72 -10.93 -1.44
C LEU A 202 3.99 -11.61 -1.94
N ASN A 203 5.17 -11.21 -1.47
CA ASN A 203 6.45 -11.71 -1.95
C ASN A 203 6.65 -13.19 -1.52
N PRO A 204 6.60 -14.17 -2.45
CA PRO A 204 6.72 -15.59 -2.12
C PRO A 204 8.17 -16.03 -1.85
N PHE A 205 9.09 -15.08 -1.67
CA PHE A 205 10.46 -15.34 -1.29
C PHE A 205 10.57 -15.79 0.17
N ILE A 206 11.38 -16.83 0.40
CA ILE A 206 11.76 -17.31 1.73
C ILE A 206 12.88 -16.41 2.25
N TYR A 207 12.52 -15.47 3.11
CA TYR A 207 13.48 -14.70 3.89
C TYR A 207 13.91 -15.52 5.10
N LEU A 208 15.10 -16.11 5.04
CA LEU A 208 15.70 -16.82 6.18
C LEU A 208 16.02 -15.82 7.29
N LEU A 209 15.43 -16.01 8.47
CA LEU A 209 15.73 -15.26 9.69
C LEU A 209 16.90 -15.92 10.42
N ASP A 210 16.91 -17.26 10.43
CA ASP A 210 17.98 -18.14 10.89
C ASP A 210 17.89 -19.48 10.12
N GLU A 211 18.69 -20.47 10.54
CA GLU A 211 18.76 -21.78 9.88
C GLU A 211 17.45 -22.59 9.94
N LEU A 212 16.58 -22.34 10.93
CA LEU A 212 15.34 -23.08 11.16
C LEU A 212 14.08 -22.23 10.96
N SER A 213 14.23 -20.92 10.89
CA SER A 213 13.12 -19.95 10.82
C SER A 213 13.21 -19.14 9.54
N PHE A 214 12.10 -19.10 8.80
CA PHE A 214 11.97 -18.29 7.61
C PHE A 214 10.61 -17.59 7.56
N TRP A 215 10.56 -16.50 6.81
CA TRP A 215 9.33 -15.81 6.48
C TRP A 215 9.08 -15.88 4.97
N GLN A 216 7.83 -16.10 4.59
CA GLN A 216 7.43 -16.18 3.19
C GLN A 216 6.06 -15.55 2.99
N GLY A 217 5.94 -14.67 2.00
CA GLY A 217 4.66 -14.09 1.61
C GLY A 217 3.82 -15.05 0.78
N ASN A 218 2.54 -14.70 0.61
CA ASN A 218 1.59 -15.44 -0.19
C ASN A 218 1.07 -14.55 -1.34
N PRO A 219 1.45 -14.83 -2.60
CA PRO A 219 1.07 -14.01 -3.76
C PRO A 219 -0.42 -14.12 -4.09
N PHE A 220 -1.16 -15.03 -3.44
CA PHE A 220 -2.60 -15.22 -3.60
C PHE A 220 -3.45 -14.45 -2.57
N LEU A 221 -2.86 -13.69 -1.64
CA LEU A 221 -3.63 -12.90 -0.68
C LEU A 221 -4.52 -11.86 -1.37
N ALA A 222 -5.83 -12.00 -1.24
CA ALA A 222 -6.80 -11.05 -1.77
C ALA A 222 -6.88 -9.77 -0.91
N PRO A 223 -7.32 -8.63 -1.49
CA PRO A 223 -7.64 -7.45 -0.69
C PRO A 223 -8.83 -7.71 0.24
N GLN A 224 -8.79 -7.11 1.42
CA GLN A 224 -9.91 -7.13 2.36
C GLN A 224 -10.84 -5.95 2.09
N LEU A 225 -12.14 -6.22 2.05
CA LEU A 225 -13.18 -5.19 1.98
C LEU A 225 -13.88 -5.08 3.33
N SER A 226 -14.09 -3.86 3.81
CA SER A 226 -14.69 -3.62 5.13
C SER A 226 -15.80 -2.59 5.06
N HIS A 227 -16.88 -2.85 5.79
CA HIS A 227 -18.01 -1.96 5.96
C HIS A 227 -17.96 -1.39 7.37
N ARG A 228 -18.05 -0.07 7.50
CA ARG A 228 -18.01 0.61 8.79
C ARG A 228 -19.25 1.47 8.96
N MET A 229 -20.03 1.17 10.00
CA MET A 229 -21.11 2.02 10.50
C MET A 229 -20.68 2.64 11.83
N LEU A 230 -20.90 3.94 11.99
CA LEU A 230 -20.57 4.66 13.22
C LEU A 230 -21.71 5.58 13.61
N LEU A 231 -22.26 5.34 14.81
CA LEU A 231 -23.16 6.24 15.50
C LEU A 231 -22.37 6.97 16.60
N GLN A 232 -22.42 8.29 16.60
CA GLN A 232 -21.74 9.13 17.57
C GLN A 232 -22.73 10.14 18.15
N TYR A 233 -22.70 10.30 19.46
CA TYR A 233 -23.38 11.36 20.18
C TYR A 233 -22.36 12.17 20.97
N VAL A 234 -22.39 13.49 20.82
CA VAL A 234 -21.55 14.43 21.56
C VAL A 234 -22.46 15.38 22.32
N TYR A 235 -22.27 15.43 23.64
CA TYR A 235 -22.92 16.36 24.55
C TYR A 235 -21.89 17.35 25.08
N LYS A 236 -22.09 18.66 24.86
CA LYS A 236 -21.20 19.77 25.29
C LYS A 236 -19.71 19.57 24.93
N ILE A 237 -19.22 20.30 23.92
CA ILE A 237 -17.79 20.37 23.63
C ILE A 237 -17.17 21.44 24.53
N TYR A 238 -16.45 21.03 25.58
CA TYR A 238 -15.58 21.91 26.35
C TYR A 238 -14.21 21.94 25.66
N LEU A 239 -13.85 23.06 25.04
CA LEU A 239 -12.47 23.32 24.62
C LEU A 239 -11.76 23.97 25.81
N PRO A 240 -10.70 23.37 26.38
CA PRO A 240 -9.88 24.08 27.33
C PRO A 240 -9.21 25.24 26.60
N VAL A 241 -9.53 26.46 27.00
CA VAL A 241 -8.78 27.66 26.59
C VAL A 241 -7.38 27.49 27.17
N ARG A 242 -6.37 27.43 26.30
CA ARG A 242 -4.96 27.56 26.70
C ARG A 242 -4.61 29.03 26.83
#